data_AF-A0A8T2NMA6-F1
#
_entry.id   AF-A0A8T2NMA6-F1
#
_cell.length_a   1.000
_cell.length_b   1.000
_cell.length_c   1.000
_cell.angle_alpha   90.00
_cell.angle_beta   90.00
_cell.angle_gamma   90.00
#
_symmetry.space_group_name_H-M   'P 1'
#
loop_
_entity.id
_entity.type
_entity.pdbx_description
1 polymer ?
#
loop_
_entity_poly.entity_id
_entity_poly.type
_entity_poly.pdbx_seq_one_letter_code
_entity_poly.pdbx_strand_id
1 'polypeptide(L)'
;VWPGQTVFPDYTNPACIDWWVDEIERFYKEVKHDALWIDMNEVANFKQGSAKGCADNVLNYPPFTPNILDGLMYSKTLCMDAKQTWGNHYDVHSLYGYSMVLATEKALQRVFGNNRTLMLTRSSFPGVGKYSGHWLGDNAANWNDIKWAIPGMLEFSLFGVPYIGADICGFFDDVTEELCRRWMQVGAFYPFSRNHNAQGYKVG
;
A
#
# COMPACT_ATOMS: atom_id res chain seq x y z
N VAL A 1 7.03 10.50 7.32
CA VAL A 1 7.27 9.06 7.02
C VAL A 1 8.78 8.83 6.89
N TRP A 2 9.27 7.91 6.05
CA TRP A 2 10.68 7.51 5.95
C TRP A 2 11.71 8.67 5.89
N PRO A 3 11.57 9.72 5.06
CA PRO A 3 12.54 10.82 5.00
C PRO A 3 12.40 11.84 6.15
N GLY A 4 11.57 11.57 7.17
CA GLY A 4 11.31 12.49 8.28
C GLY A 4 10.01 13.29 8.09
N GLN A 5 10.08 14.62 8.26
CA GLN A 5 8.91 15.50 8.09
C GLN A 5 8.47 15.52 6.63
N THR A 6 7.18 15.30 6.39
CA THR A 6 6.61 15.13 5.05
C THR A 6 5.27 15.84 4.91
N VAL A 7 4.95 16.22 3.68
CA VAL A 7 3.59 16.54 3.24
C VAL A 7 3.01 15.35 2.46
N PHE A 8 1.69 15.32 2.26
CA PHE A 8 1.00 14.21 1.60
C PHE A 8 0.29 14.71 0.34
N PRO A 9 0.58 14.15 -0.84
CA PRO A 9 -0.09 14.54 -2.08
C PRO A 9 -1.58 14.22 -2.05
N ASP A 10 -2.41 15.17 -2.50
CA ASP A 10 -3.83 14.94 -2.69
C ASP A 10 -4.09 14.37 -4.09
N TYR A 11 -4.00 13.05 -4.25
CA TYR A 11 -4.22 12.38 -5.54
C TYR A 11 -5.66 12.49 -6.07
N THR A 12 -6.58 13.07 -5.29
CA THR A 12 -7.93 13.39 -5.75
C THR A 12 -7.99 14.72 -6.52
N ASN A 13 -6.93 15.53 -6.43
CA ASN A 13 -6.77 16.78 -7.16
C ASN A 13 -6.13 16.56 -8.55
N PRO A 14 -6.76 16.99 -9.66
CA PRO A 14 -6.16 16.91 -10.99
C PRO A 14 -4.74 17.50 -11.10
N ALA A 15 -4.47 18.63 -10.46
CA ALA A 15 -3.15 19.26 -10.50
C ALA A 15 -2.07 18.44 -9.76
N CYS A 16 -2.46 17.70 -8.72
CA CYS A 16 -1.56 16.77 -8.05
C CYS A 16 -1.27 15.55 -8.94
N ILE A 17 -2.25 15.09 -9.71
CA ILE A 17 -2.03 14.00 -10.67
C ILE A 17 -1.05 14.44 -11.75
N ASP A 18 -1.19 15.64 -12.31
CA ASP A 18 -0.24 16.17 -13.30
C ASP A 18 1.18 16.29 -12.72
N TRP A 19 1.29 16.82 -11.49
CA TRP A 19 2.57 16.83 -10.77
C TRP A 19 3.16 15.42 -10.60
N TRP A 20 2.36 14.43 -10.22
CA TRP A 20 2.83 13.06 -10.02
C TRP A 20 3.32 12.43 -11.33
N VAL A 21 2.59 12.65 -12.43
CA VAL A 21 3.00 12.22 -13.78
C VAL A 21 4.35 12.81 -14.15
N ASP A 22 4.53 14.12 -13.93
CA ASP A 22 5.78 14.82 -14.24
C ASP A 22 6.97 14.28 -13.42
N GLU A 23 6.77 14.02 -12.12
CA GLU A 23 7.83 13.49 -11.25
C GLU A 23 8.24 12.07 -11.65
N ILE A 24 7.29 11.19 -11.96
CA ILE A 24 7.59 9.84 -12.46
C ILE A 24 8.30 9.89 -13.81
N GLU A 25 7.87 10.77 -14.74
CA GLU A 25 8.53 10.92 -16.04
C GLU A 25 9.97 11.45 -15.89
N ARG A 26 10.18 12.44 -15.01
CA ARG A 26 11.52 12.95 -14.68
C ARG A 26 12.40 11.86 -14.10
N PHE A 27 11.91 11.11 -13.12
CA PHE A 27 12.69 10.02 -12.53
C PHE A 27 12.99 8.91 -13.54
N TYR A 28 12.05 8.59 -14.43
CA TYR A 28 12.29 7.64 -15.52
C TYR A 28 13.39 8.07 -16.50
N LYS A 29 13.62 9.38 -16.68
CA LYS A 29 14.73 9.88 -17.51
C LYS A 29 16.09 9.56 -16.89
N GLU A 30 16.17 9.58 -15.57
CA GLU A 30 17.38 9.24 -14.80
C GLU A 30 17.55 7.72 -14.60
N VAL A 31 16.46 7.04 -14.25
CA VAL A 31 16.43 5.61 -13.91
C VAL A 31 15.31 4.91 -14.68
N LYS A 32 15.70 4.09 -15.66
CA LYS A 32 14.79 3.27 -16.47
C LYS A 32 14.25 2.10 -15.66
N HIS A 33 13.21 2.35 -14.87
CA HIS A 33 12.41 1.33 -14.19
C HIS A 33 11.36 0.75 -15.14
N ASP A 34 10.89 -0.48 -14.88
CA ASP A 34 9.87 -1.16 -15.71
C ASP A 34 8.49 -1.25 -15.02
N ALA A 35 8.46 -0.96 -13.72
CA ALA A 35 7.31 -1.12 -12.84
C ALA A 35 7.38 -0.13 -11.67
N LEU A 36 6.24 0.10 -11.01
CA LEU A 36 6.17 0.89 -9.79
C LEU A 36 5.55 0.11 -8.64
N TRP A 37 6.16 0.21 -7.48
CA TRP A 37 5.62 -0.29 -6.22
C TRP A 37 5.27 0.91 -5.35
N ILE A 38 3.96 1.16 -5.15
CA ILE A 38 3.44 2.25 -4.34
C ILE A 38 3.04 1.72 -2.96
N ASP A 39 3.82 2.10 -1.96
CA ASP A 39 3.69 1.65 -0.58
C ASP A 39 3.30 2.79 0.37
N MET A 40 2.94 2.46 1.61
CA MET A 40 2.59 3.43 2.66
C MET A 40 1.37 4.30 2.35
N ASN A 41 0.46 3.79 1.51
CA ASN A 41 -0.63 4.57 0.91
C ASN A 41 -2.02 4.29 1.50
N GLU A 42 -2.11 3.84 2.76
CA GLU A 42 -3.36 3.81 3.52
C GLU A 42 -4.05 5.18 3.69
N VAL A 43 -3.41 6.32 3.97
CA VAL A 43 -1.98 6.70 4.00
C VAL A 43 -1.32 6.56 5.37
N ALA A 44 -0.14 5.94 5.41
CA ALA A 44 0.55 5.72 6.67
C ALA A 44 1.29 6.98 7.16
N ASN A 45 1.21 7.23 8.46
CA ASN A 45 1.93 8.30 9.14
C ASN A 45 2.57 7.81 10.45
N PHE A 46 3.86 8.09 10.64
CA PHE A 46 4.57 7.73 11.87
C PHE A 46 4.18 8.60 13.08
N LYS A 47 3.58 9.77 12.83
CA LYS A 47 2.93 10.60 13.84
C LYS A 47 1.42 10.35 13.78
N GLN A 48 0.75 10.31 14.92
CA GLN A 48 -0.71 10.25 14.93
C GLN A 48 -1.27 11.59 14.44
N GLY A 49 -1.93 11.58 13.29
CA GLY A 49 -2.52 12.76 12.71
C GLY A 49 -1.53 13.66 11.98
N SER A 50 -0.94 14.61 12.70
CA SER A 50 -0.02 15.61 12.15
C SER A 50 1.15 15.91 13.10
N ALA A 51 2.10 16.72 12.65
CA ALA A 51 3.19 17.21 13.49
C ALA A 51 2.71 18.02 14.72
N LYS A 52 1.46 18.51 14.69
CA LYS A 52 0.83 19.29 15.78
C LYS A 52 -0.28 18.51 16.50
N GLY A 53 -0.44 17.21 16.22
CA GLY A 53 -1.61 16.45 16.64
C GLY A 53 -2.85 16.80 15.81
N CYS A 54 -4.03 16.47 16.33
CA CYS A 54 -5.32 16.76 15.71
C CYS A 54 -6.21 17.60 16.64
N ALA A 55 -7.14 18.36 16.07
CA ALA A 55 -8.10 19.13 16.85
C ALA A 55 -9.14 18.23 17.53
N ASP A 56 -9.62 18.64 18.69
CA ASP A 56 -10.73 17.98 19.38
C ASP A 56 -12.06 18.33 18.70
N ASN A 57 -12.55 17.43 17.85
CA ASN A 57 -13.81 17.57 17.12
C ASN A 57 -14.40 16.20 16.77
N VAL A 58 -15.65 16.22 16.29
CA VAL A 58 -16.43 15.01 15.97
C VAL A 58 -15.87 14.17 14.81
N LEU A 59 -14.94 14.69 14.02
CA LEU A 59 -14.29 13.89 12.96
C LEU A 59 -13.11 13.09 13.54
N ASN A 60 -12.28 13.74 14.35
CA ASN A 60 -11.12 13.09 14.99
C ASN A 60 -11.55 12.17 16.16
N TYR A 61 -12.65 12.52 16.84
CA TYR A 61 -13.25 11.77 17.95
C TYR A 61 -14.76 11.60 17.72
N PRO A 62 -15.17 10.67 16.84
CA PRO A 62 -16.58 10.47 16.53
C PRO A 62 -17.36 9.91 17.74
N PRO A 63 -18.69 10.12 17.79
CA PRO A 63 -19.52 9.58 18.87
C PRO A 63 -19.57 8.04 18.90
N PHE A 64 -19.22 7.39 17.79
CA PHE A 64 -19.04 5.95 17.70
C PHE A 64 -17.76 5.64 16.92
N THR A 65 -16.84 4.92 17.55
CA THR A 65 -15.63 4.41 16.90
C THR A 65 -15.80 2.90 16.70
N PRO A 66 -15.71 2.38 15.47
CA PRO A 66 -15.66 0.94 15.23
C PRO A 66 -14.46 0.29 15.94
N ASN A 67 -14.41 -1.04 15.99
CA ASN A 67 -13.30 -1.77 16.60
C ASN A 67 -12.04 -1.78 15.69
N ILE A 68 -11.52 -0.60 15.38
CA ILE A 68 -10.25 -0.38 14.68
C ILE A 68 -9.09 -0.54 15.65
N LEU A 69 -7.91 -0.85 15.13
CA LEU A 69 -6.68 -0.87 15.91
C LEU A 69 -6.50 0.48 16.63
N ASP A 70 -6.03 0.44 17.88
CA ASP A 70 -5.88 1.58 18.80
C ASP A 70 -7.17 2.34 19.19
N GLY A 71 -8.33 2.01 18.60
CA GLY A 71 -9.60 2.68 18.91
C GLY A 71 -9.61 4.19 18.60
N LEU A 72 -8.78 4.64 17.67
CA LEU A 72 -8.58 6.07 17.36
C LEU A 72 -8.49 6.29 15.85
N MET A 73 -9.38 7.12 15.30
CA MET A 73 -9.55 7.29 13.86
C MET A 73 -8.27 7.72 13.13
N TYR A 74 -7.51 8.65 13.69
CA TYR A 74 -6.27 9.17 13.11
C TYR A 74 -5.01 8.41 13.57
N SER A 75 -5.16 7.25 14.22
CA SER A 75 -3.99 6.44 14.59
C SER A 75 -3.25 5.99 13.32
N LYS A 76 -1.94 6.24 13.29
CA LYS A 76 -1.03 5.91 12.18
C LYS A 76 -1.45 6.47 10.81
N THR A 77 -2.29 7.51 10.76
CA THR A 77 -2.75 8.17 9.53
C THR A 77 -2.86 9.69 9.74
N LEU A 78 -3.51 10.42 8.83
CA LEU A 78 -3.70 11.88 8.92
C LEU A 78 -4.86 12.23 9.86
N CYS A 79 -4.98 13.51 10.24
CA CYS A 79 -6.16 13.98 10.95
C CYS A 79 -7.41 13.82 10.09
N MET A 80 -8.53 13.43 10.69
CA MET A 80 -9.79 13.17 9.99
C MET A 80 -10.42 14.45 9.40
N ASP A 81 -10.09 15.60 9.96
CA ASP A 81 -10.48 16.92 9.45
C ASP A 81 -9.54 17.49 8.38
N ALA A 82 -8.48 16.76 7.98
CA ALA A 82 -7.64 17.14 6.86
C ALA A 82 -8.45 17.18 5.56
N LYS A 83 -8.13 18.13 4.67
CA LYS A 83 -8.89 18.40 3.45
C LYS A 83 -8.20 17.83 2.22
N GLN A 84 -8.97 17.13 1.40
CA GLN A 84 -8.64 16.68 0.05
C GLN A 84 -9.72 17.19 -0.91
N THR A 85 -9.45 17.15 -2.22
CA THR A 85 -10.37 17.64 -3.25
C THR A 85 -11.70 16.88 -3.25
N TRP A 86 -11.70 15.58 -2.96
CA TRP A 86 -12.93 14.78 -2.82
C TRP A 86 -13.65 14.93 -1.48
N GLY A 87 -13.04 15.53 -0.46
CA GLY A 87 -13.69 15.71 0.84
C GLY A 87 -12.74 15.75 2.04
N ASN A 88 -13.32 15.60 3.23
CA ASN A 88 -12.54 15.45 4.45
C ASN A 88 -11.88 14.07 4.47
N HIS A 89 -10.73 13.96 5.11
CA HIS A 89 -10.06 12.69 5.29
C HIS A 89 -10.94 11.67 6.03
N TYR A 90 -11.83 12.10 6.92
CA TYR A 90 -12.87 11.24 7.53
C TYR A 90 -13.67 10.45 6.49
N ASP A 91 -14.06 11.10 5.39
CA ASP A 91 -14.91 10.51 4.35
C ASP A 91 -14.10 9.74 3.31
N VAL A 92 -12.87 10.20 3.03
CA VAL A 92 -12.05 9.70 1.91
C VAL A 92 -10.76 8.98 2.32
N HIS A 93 -10.56 8.71 3.61
CA HIS A 93 -9.37 8.02 4.15
C HIS A 93 -9.08 6.74 3.36
N SER A 94 -10.06 5.84 3.30
CA SER A 94 -9.92 4.53 2.65
C SER A 94 -9.90 4.60 1.11
N LEU A 95 -9.91 5.80 0.54
CA LEU A 95 -9.77 6.04 -0.90
C LEU A 95 -8.37 6.56 -1.28
N TYR A 96 -7.49 6.84 -0.32
CA TYR A 96 -6.18 7.41 -0.62
C TYR A 96 -5.32 6.48 -1.50
N GLY A 97 -5.22 5.19 -1.14
CA GLY A 97 -4.52 4.20 -1.97
C GLY A 97 -5.13 4.06 -3.35
N TYR A 98 -6.47 4.08 -3.43
CA TYR A 98 -7.19 4.01 -4.69
C TYR A 98 -6.93 5.22 -5.60
N SER A 99 -7.00 6.45 -5.08
CA SER A 99 -6.70 7.65 -5.85
C SER A 99 -5.23 7.72 -6.27
N MET A 100 -4.30 7.27 -5.43
CA MET A 100 -2.88 7.14 -5.78
C MET A 100 -2.65 6.13 -6.92
N VAL A 101 -3.36 5.00 -6.92
CA VAL A 101 -3.34 4.02 -8.04
C VAL A 101 -3.82 4.68 -9.33
N LEU A 102 -4.93 5.43 -9.30
CA LEU A 102 -5.43 6.14 -10.49
C LEU A 102 -4.45 7.20 -11.00
N ALA A 103 -3.81 7.93 -10.11
CA ALA A 103 -2.78 8.91 -10.49
C ALA A 103 -1.54 8.22 -11.10
N THR A 104 -1.11 7.10 -10.51
CA THR A 104 0.05 6.35 -10.96
C THR A 104 -0.23 5.63 -12.29
N GLU A 105 -1.47 5.24 -12.57
CA GLU A 105 -1.84 4.65 -13.86
C GLU A 105 -1.62 5.63 -15.01
N LYS A 106 -1.99 6.90 -14.83
CA LYS A 106 -1.70 7.96 -15.81
C LYS A 106 -0.20 8.21 -15.97
N ALA A 107 0.56 8.14 -14.88
CA ALA A 107 2.02 8.30 -14.91
C ALA A 107 2.68 7.16 -15.71
N LEU A 108 2.21 5.93 -15.49
CA LEU A 108 2.66 4.75 -16.22
C LEU A 108 2.28 4.82 -17.71
N GLN A 109 1.07 5.29 -18.04
CA GLN A 109 0.69 5.54 -19.45
C GLN A 109 1.58 6.60 -20.11
N ARG A 110 1.99 7.64 -19.38
CA ARG A 110 2.93 8.65 -19.91
C ARG A 110 4.30 8.05 -20.22
N VAL A 111 4.82 7.21 -19.32
CA VAL A 111 6.17 6.64 -19.44
C VAL A 111 6.24 5.48 -20.43
N PHE A 112 5.25 4.58 -20.39
CA PHE A 112 5.27 3.31 -21.14
C PHE A 112 4.28 3.28 -22.33
N GLY A 113 3.48 4.33 -22.53
CA GLY A 113 2.50 4.41 -23.60
C GLY A 113 1.42 3.34 -23.45
N ASN A 114 1.18 2.58 -24.53
CA ASN A 114 0.18 1.51 -24.56
C ASN A 114 0.70 0.16 -24.05
N ASN A 115 1.97 0.07 -23.63
CA ASN A 115 2.53 -1.18 -23.11
C ASN A 115 1.98 -1.45 -21.71
N ARG A 116 1.70 -2.72 -21.43
CA ARG A 116 1.41 -3.15 -20.06
C ARG A 116 2.69 -3.07 -19.24
N THR A 117 2.59 -2.42 -18.09
CA THR A 117 3.61 -2.35 -17.04
C THR A 117 3.00 -2.93 -15.76
N LEU A 118 3.80 -3.08 -14.72
CA LEU A 118 3.37 -3.58 -13.43
C LEU A 118 3.26 -2.44 -12.42
N MET A 119 2.13 -2.38 -11.72
CA MET A 119 1.95 -1.59 -10.51
C MET A 119 1.58 -2.53 -9.35
N LEU A 120 2.18 -2.30 -8.19
CA LEU A 120 1.80 -2.95 -6.93
C LEU A 120 1.40 -1.89 -5.91
N THR A 121 0.26 -2.07 -5.25
CA THR A 121 -0.25 -1.17 -4.19
C THR A 121 -0.45 -1.91 -2.88
N ARG A 122 -0.27 -1.24 -1.74
CA ARG A 122 -0.60 -1.80 -0.42
C ARG A 122 -2.05 -1.56 -0.04
N SER A 123 -2.48 -0.30 -0.09
CA SER A 123 -3.86 0.05 0.21
C SER A 123 -4.73 -0.16 -1.02
N SER A 124 -5.96 -0.63 -0.80
CA SER A 124 -6.91 -0.98 -1.85
C SER A 124 -8.34 -0.62 -1.48
N PHE A 125 -9.16 -0.35 -2.52
CA PHE A 125 -10.60 -0.15 -2.44
C PHE A 125 -11.27 -0.91 -3.60
N PRO A 126 -12.57 -1.27 -3.55
CA PRO A 126 -13.23 -1.98 -4.63
C PRO A 126 -12.95 -1.42 -6.03
N GLY A 127 -12.55 -2.30 -6.94
CA GLY A 127 -12.17 -1.95 -8.32
C GLY A 127 -10.69 -1.67 -8.56
N VAL A 128 -9.83 -1.67 -7.52
CA VAL A 128 -8.38 -1.44 -7.68
C VAL A 128 -7.70 -2.46 -8.62
N GLY A 129 -8.19 -3.70 -8.64
CA GLY A 129 -7.62 -4.80 -9.44
C GLY A 129 -7.72 -4.59 -10.96
N LYS A 130 -8.49 -3.59 -11.40
CA LYS A 130 -8.47 -3.11 -12.79
C LYS A 130 -7.11 -2.49 -13.16
N TYR A 131 -6.38 -1.94 -12.19
CA TYR A 131 -5.21 -1.09 -12.42
C TYR A 131 -3.92 -1.63 -11.79
N SER A 132 -4.00 -2.27 -10.62
CA SER A 132 -2.82 -2.67 -9.84
C SER A 132 -2.93 -4.10 -9.31
N GLY A 133 -1.79 -4.76 -9.19
CA GLY A 133 -1.64 -5.91 -8.30
C GLY A 133 -1.48 -5.48 -6.85
N HIS A 134 -1.40 -6.46 -5.95
CA HIS A 134 -1.33 -6.24 -4.50
C HIS A 134 -0.47 -7.35 -3.87
N TRP A 135 0.12 -7.10 -2.70
CA TRP A 135 0.67 -8.15 -1.82
C TRP A 135 0.03 -8.07 -0.44
N LEU A 136 -0.03 -9.17 0.30
CA LEU A 136 -0.74 -9.24 1.59
C LEU A 136 -0.11 -8.41 2.74
N GLY A 137 0.90 -7.58 2.45
CA GLY A 137 1.54 -6.71 3.42
C GLY A 137 2.65 -7.41 4.20
N ASP A 138 3.06 -6.74 5.27
CA ASP A 138 4.21 -7.08 6.09
C ASP A 138 3.89 -8.27 7.01
N ASN A 139 4.07 -9.48 6.49
CA ASN A 139 3.88 -10.74 7.22
C ASN A 139 5.13 -11.14 8.04
N ALA A 140 5.05 -12.21 8.83
CA ALA A 140 6.17 -12.71 9.62
C ALA A 140 6.67 -14.09 9.18
N ALA A 141 7.94 -14.39 9.44
CA ALA A 141 8.61 -15.64 9.12
C ALA A 141 8.20 -16.78 10.09
N ASN A 142 6.92 -17.14 10.08
CA ASN A 142 6.38 -18.25 10.88
C ASN A 142 5.37 -19.11 10.09
N TRP A 143 5.06 -20.29 10.61
CA TRP A 143 4.19 -21.28 9.97
C TRP A 143 2.71 -20.86 9.87
N ASN A 144 2.25 -19.92 10.69
CA ASN A 144 0.89 -19.41 10.59
C ASN A 144 0.76 -18.49 9.37
N ASP A 145 1.73 -17.61 9.13
CA ASP A 145 1.67 -16.65 8.03
C ASP A 145 1.67 -17.32 6.65
N ILE A 146 2.46 -18.39 6.43
CA ILE A 146 2.37 -19.20 5.20
C ILE A 146 0.98 -19.83 5.03
N LYS A 147 0.34 -20.26 6.14
CA LYS A 147 -1.01 -20.84 6.13
C LYS A 147 -2.07 -19.76 5.85
N TRP A 148 -1.94 -18.58 6.45
CA TRP A 148 -2.88 -17.46 6.33
C TRP A 148 -2.78 -16.75 4.98
N ALA A 149 -1.63 -16.84 4.31
CA ALA A 149 -1.48 -16.31 2.95
C ALA A 149 -2.48 -16.92 1.95
N ILE A 150 -2.81 -18.21 2.09
CA ILE A 150 -3.73 -18.91 1.18
C ILE A 150 -5.15 -18.30 1.20
N PRO A 151 -5.86 -18.23 2.35
CA PRO A 151 -7.17 -17.60 2.39
C PRO A 151 -7.12 -16.11 2.01
N GLY A 152 -6.07 -15.36 2.41
CA GLY A 152 -5.91 -13.97 2.00
C GLY A 152 -5.87 -13.79 0.47
N MET A 153 -5.10 -14.62 -0.23
CA MET A 153 -5.08 -14.59 -1.71
C MET A 153 -6.43 -14.99 -2.33
N LEU A 154 -7.14 -15.95 -1.75
CA LEU A 154 -8.46 -16.37 -2.23
C LEU A 154 -9.50 -15.25 -2.05
N GLU A 155 -9.45 -14.52 -0.94
CA GLU A 155 -10.29 -13.34 -0.69
C GLU A 155 -10.03 -12.26 -1.74
N PHE A 156 -8.77 -11.91 -2.01
CA PHE A 156 -8.42 -10.94 -3.06
C PHE A 156 -8.80 -11.41 -4.47
N SER A 157 -8.83 -12.72 -4.71
CA SER A 157 -9.39 -13.28 -5.94
C SER A 157 -10.89 -12.97 -6.07
N LEU A 158 -11.66 -13.05 -4.98
CA LEU A 158 -13.06 -12.63 -4.94
C LEU A 158 -13.22 -11.10 -5.11
N PHE A 159 -12.26 -10.33 -4.58
CA PHE A 159 -12.24 -8.86 -4.72
C PHE A 159 -11.84 -8.39 -6.13
N GLY A 160 -11.52 -9.31 -7.05
CA GLY A 160 -11.12 -8.99 -8.42
C GLY A 160 -9.70 -8.45 -8.53
N VAL A 161 -8.80 -8.83 -7.62
CA VAL A 161 -7.37 -8.51 -7.65
C VAL A 161 -6.58 -9.81 -7.85
N PRO A 162 -6.49 -10.33 -9.09
CA PRO A 162 -5.93 -11.66 -9.34
C PRO A 162 -4.40 -11.71 -9.23
N TYR A 163 -3.70 -10.58 -9.39
CA TYR A 163 -2.25 -10.50 -9.23
C TYR A 163 -1.91 -10.20 -7.76
N ILE A 164 -2.05 -11.25 -6.92
CA ILE A 164 -1.91 -11.21 -5.46
C ILE A 164 -0.92 -12.28 -4.97
N GLY A 165 -0.21 -11.98 -3.89
CA GLY A 165 0.72 -12.89 -3.23
C GLY A 165 1.09 -12.41 -1.82
N ALA A 166 1.86 -13.21 -1.10
CA ALA A 166 2.49 -12.83 0.15
C ALA A 166 4.01 -12.75 -0.02
N ASP A 167 4.69 -12.10 0.93
CA ASP A 167 6.14 -12.12 0.97
C ASP A 167 6.63 -13.52 1.38
N ILE A 168 7.18 -14.23 0.39
CA ILE A 168 7.65 -15.60 0.53
C ILE A 168 8.83 -15.63 1.48
N CYS A 169 8.83 -16.62 2.39
CA CYS A 169 9.73 -16.77 3.53
C CYS A 169 9.44 -15.82 4.72
N GLY A 170 8.52 -14.87 4.57
CA GLY A 170 8.14 -13.92 5.62
C GLY A 170 8.98 -12.65 5.59
N PHE A 171 8.33 -11.50 5.83
CA PHE A 171 8.97 -10.20 5.82
C PHE A 171 9.68 -9.87 7.14
N PHE A 172 9.01 -10.04 8.28
CA PHE A 172 9.61 -9.89 9.60
C PHE A 172 10.20 -11.21 10.13
N ASP A 173 11.16 -11.10 11.04
CA ASP A 173 11.84 -12.21 11.75
C ASP A 173 12.85 -13.02 10.92
N ASP A 174 13.83 -13.65 11.60
CA ASP A 174 14.79 -14.55 10.96
C ASP A 174 14.09 -15.86 10.56
N VAL A 175 14.02 -16.13 9.24
CA VAL A 175 13.42 -17.37 8.72
C VAL A 175 14.35 -18.58 8.91
N THR A 176 13.78 -19.76 9.14
CA THR A 176 14.52 -21.04 9.11
C THR A 176 14.60 -21.59 7.69
N GLU A 177 15.64 -22.38 7.38
CA GLU A 177 15.75 -23.09 6.10
C GLU A 177 14.48 -23.89 5.78
N GLU A 178 13.96 -24.60 6.77
CA GLU A 178 12.81 -25.47 6.57
C GLU A 178 11.57 -24.67 6.17
N LEU A 179 11.29 -23.59 6.90
CA LEU A 179 10.16 -22.72 6.60
C LEU A 179 10.32 -22.07 5.24
N CYS A 180 11.49 -21.50 4.94
CA CYS A 180 11.71 -20.82 3.66
C CYS A 180 11.64 -21.79 2.48
N ARG A 181 12.20 -23.00 2.61
CA ARG A 181 12.07 -24.05 1.59
C ARG A 181 10.62 -24.43 1.35
N ARG A 182 9.80 -24.60 2.40
CA ARG A 182 8.36 -24.87 2.23
C ARG A 182 7.63 -23.70 1.63
N TRP A 183 7.97 -22.48 2.03
CA TRP A 183 7.33 -21.28 1.49
C TRP A 183 7.69 -21.05 0.03
N MET A 184 8.93 -21.29 -0.38
CA MET A 184 9.31 -21.24 -1.80
C MET A 184 8.55 -22.27 -2.64
N GLN A 185 8.34 -23.49 -2.11
CA GLN A 185 7.54 -24.52 -2.80
C GLN A 185 6.11 -24.05 -3.06
N VAL A 186 5.46 -23.43 -2.06
CA VAL A 186 4.08 -22.93 -2.19
C VAL A 186 4.04 -21.63 -3.01
N GLY A 187 4.98 -20.72 -2.73
CA GLY A 187 5.08 -19.39 -3.31
C GLY A 187 5.40 -19.39 -4.79
N ALA A 188 6.03 -20.44 -5.32
CA ALA A 188 6.17 -20.66 -6.77
C ALA A 188 4.82 -20.76 -7.50
N PHE A 189 3.72 -21.00 -6.77
CA PHE A 189 2.36 -21.08 -7.30
C PHE A 189 1.49 -19.88 -6.91
N TYR A 190 2.05 -18.86 -6.25
CA TYR A 190 1.33 -17.60 -6.04
C TYR A 190 1.16 -16.86 -7.38
N PRO A 191 -0.01 -16.25 -7.65
CA PRO A 191 -0.21 -15.42 -8.84
C PRO A 191 0.82 -14.28 -8.94
N PHE A 192 1.12 -13.64 -7.82
CA PHE A 192 2.27 -12.75 -7.65
C PHE A 192 3.29 -13.43 -6.73
N SER A 193 4.43 -13.86 -7.29
CA SER A 193 5.46 -14.59 -6.57
C SER A 193 6.66 -13.68 -6.28
N ARG A 194 6.80 -13.26 -5.02
CA ARG A 194 7.90 -12.40 -4.54
C ARG A 194 8.47 -12.94 -3.22
N ASN A 195 9.79 -13.09 -3.16
CA ASN A 195 10.52 -13.21 -1.90
C ASN A 195 10.98 -11.80 -1.48
N HIS A 196 10.61 -11.38 -0.26
CA HIS A 196 10.90 -10.05 0.27
C HIS A 196 11.15 -10.14 1.77
N ASN A 197 12.08 -9.35 2.28
CA ASN A 197 12.58 -9.45 3.66
C ASN A 197 12.79 -8.04 4.24
N ALA A 198 12.49 -7.87 5.52
CA ALA A 198 12.68 -6.61 6.22
C ALA A 198 14.16 -6.34 6.53
N GLN A 199 14.46 -5.08 6.81
CA GLN A 199 15.82 -4.65 7.13
C GLN A 199 16.33 -5.32 8.41
N GLY A 200 17.52 -5.91 8.35
CA GLY A 200 18.23 -6.42 9.52
C GLY A 200 18.02 -7.90 9.83
N TYR A 201 17.13 -8.60 9.12
CA TYR A 201 16.93 -10.04 9.25
C TYR A 201 17.75 -10.83 8.21
N LYS A 202 18.03 -12.09 8.51
CA LYS A 202 18.80 -12.98 7.63
C LYS A 202 17.96 -13.44 6.44
N VAL A 203 18.60 -13.55 5.28
CA VAL A 203 18.03 -14.24 4.11
C VAL A 203 18.32 -15.74 4.28
N GLY A 204 17.26 -16.54 4.32
CA GLY A 204 17.34 -18.01 4.43
C GLY A 204 17.78 -18.70 3.15
#